data_AF-A0A7C5T6M9-F1
#
_entry.id   AF-A0A7C5T6M9-F1
#
_cell.length_a   1.000
_cell.length_b   1.000
_cell.length_c   1.000
_cell.angle_alpha   90.00
_cell.angle_beta   90.00
_cell.angle_gamma   90.00
#
_symmetry.space_group_name_H-M   'P 1'
#
loop_
_entity.id
_entity.type
_entity.pdbx_description
1 polymer ?
#
loop_
_entity_poly.entity_id
_entity_poly.type
_entity_poly.pdbx_seq_one_letter_code
_entity_poly.pdbx_strand_id
1 'polypeptide(L)'
;MYPKSRYVAPVVVLAVALVLLPQSTWLALASPVGEYLVNYSEDPGVMAYLRSYGCAVVRDFRSFGIALVECPEAVARAYRLTPNFEVAVAVGELRVLGPAKPLAQPGHGYTTTWSWAVSRVGADLAWGYLGRSGEGLVVAVLDTGVDPTHPLLDGKLLTVDPGDPKYPGGWIEFDRRGFPVCTTPRDTHGHGTWVSSILVGGDTSSYIFGVVP
;
A
#
# COMPACT_ATOMS: atom_id res chain seq x y z
N MET A 1 -38.16 79.38 -32.56
CA MET A 1 -38.27 78.24 -33.50
C MET A 1 -38.55 76.99 -32.67
N TYR A 2 -39.81 76.53 -32.62
CA TYR A 2 -40.24 75.24 -32.04
C TYR A 2 -40.18 74.15 -33.15
N PRO A 3 -40.23 72.82 -32.91
CA PRO A 3 -40.98 72.21 -31.81
C PRO A 3 -40.45 70.94 -31.09
N LYS A 4 -40.99 70.76 -29.88
CA LYS A 4 -41.58 69.55 -29.27
C LYS A 4 -40.84 68.20 -29.34
N SER A 5 -40.66 67.61 -28.16
CA SER A 5 -41.31 66.34 -27.84
C SER A 5 -41.53 66.23 -26.33
N ARG A 6 -42.80 66.17 -25.92
CA ARG A 6 -43.25 65.75 -24.59
C ARG A 6 -43.64 64.28 -24.72
N TYR A 7 -43.22 63.41 -23.81
CA TYR A 7 -43.99 62.23 -23.41
C TYR A 7 -43.75 61.91 -21.94
N VAL A 8 -44.85 61.60 -21.25
CA VAL A 8 -44.99 61.23 -19.85
C VAL A 8 -45.38 59.74 -19.81
N ALA A 9 -44.88 59.02 -18.80
CA ALA A 9 -45.33 57.71 -18.25
C ALA A 9 -45.02 56.44 -19.09
N PRO A 10 -44.87 55.24 -18.47
CA PRO A 10 -45.34 54.87 -17.13
C PRO A 10 -44.30 54.27 -16.17
N VAL A 11 -44.63 54.40 -14.88
CA VAL A 11 -44.22 53.49 -13.82
C VAL A 11 -44.55 52.07 -14.24
N VAL A 12 -43.54 51.23 -14.43
CA VAL A 12 -43.69 49.77 -14.38
C VAL A 12 -43.00 49.31 -13.11
N VAL A 13 -43.84 49.13 -12.09
CA VAL A 13 -43.53 48.30 -10.94
C VAL A 13 -43.27 46.90 -11.48
N LEU A 14 -42.00 46.48 -11.51
CA LEU A 14 -41.66 45.07 -11.53
C LEU A 14 -40.99 44.75 -10.20
N ALA A 15 -41.81 44.76 -9.15
CA ALA A 15 -41.56 43.96 -7.96
C ALA A 15 -41.61 42.49 -8.38
N VAL A 16 -40.49 41.97 -8.91
CA VAL A 16 -40.33 40.54 -9.09
C VAL A 16 -40.08 39.96 -7.70
N ALA A 17 -41.13 39.30 -7.21
CA ALA A 17 -41.22 38.54 -5.98
C ALA A 17 -39.90 37.87 -5.58
N LEU A 18 -39.15 38.55 -4.72
CA LEU A 18 -38.08 37.97 -3.91
C LEU A 18 -38.65 37.52 -2.56
N VAL A 19 -39.81 36.85 -2.57
CA VAL A 19 -40.42 36.24 -1.39
C VAL A 19 -41.22 35.04 -1.91
N LEU A 20 -41.00 33.86 -1.31
CA LEU A 20 -41.62 32.55 -1.59
C LEU A 20 -40.80 31.55 -2.42
N LEU A 21 -39.47 31.55 -2.29
CA LEU A 21 -38.76 30.27 -2.31
C LEU A 21 -38.35 29.96 -0.87
N PRO A 22 -38.71 28.80 -0.30
CA PRO A 22 -38.30 28.45 1.04
C PRO A 22 -36.77 28.51 1.10
N GLN A 23 -36.23 29.29 2.03
CA GLN A 23 -34.79 29.44 2.25
C GLN A 23 -34.11 28.15 2.75
N SER A 24 -34.73 26.99 2.60
CA SER A 24 -34.24 25.69 3.04
C SER A 24 -33.47 24.90 1.96
N THR A 25 -33.29 25.42 0.75
CA THR A 25 -32.71 24.64 -0.37
C THR A 25 -31.38 25.16 -0.92
N TRP A 26 -30.49 25.71 -0.07
CA TRP A 26 -29.15 26.10 -0.51
C TRP A 26 -27.99 25.69 0.40
N LEU A 27 -28.22 24.76 1.31
CA LEU A 27 -27.15 23.97 1.93
C LEU A 27 -27.60 22.51 2.02
N ALA A 28 -27.77 21.85 0.86
CA ALA A 28 -27.36 20.45 0.82
C ALA A 28 -25.85 20.46 1.06
N LEU A 29 -25.45 20.50 2.34
CA LEU A 29 -24.11 20.14 2.75
C LEU A 29 -23.92 18.73 2.19
N ALA A 30 -23.28 18.62 1.02
CA ALA A 30 -22.83 17.35 0.51
C ALA A 30 -22.10 16.69 1.70
N SER A 31 -22.64 15.55 2.17
CA SER A 31 -22.02 14.87 3.29
C SER A 31 -20.54 14.66 2.96
N PRO A 32 -19.62 14.84 3.93
CA PRO A 32 -18.21 14.62 3.67
C PRO A 32 -18.03 13.24 3.04
N VAL A 33 -17.21 13.19 2.00
CA VAL A 33 -16.90 11.96 1.26
C VAL A 33 -15.69 11.33 1.95
N GLY A 34 -15.81 10.05 2.28
CA GLY A 34 -14.73 9.24 2.87
C GLY A 34 -14.36 8.06 1.99
N GLU A 35 -13.20 7.46 2.26
CA GLU A 35 -12.76 6.21 1.61
C GLU A 35 -13.21 5.00 2.44
N TYR A 36 -13.80 4.02 1.76
CA TYR A 36 -14.34 2.82 2.38
C TYR A 36 -14.00 1.57 1.56
N LEU A 37 -13.83 0.45 2.26
CA LEU A 37 -13.73 -0.87 1.68
C LEU A 37 -15.11 -1.53 1.68
N VAL A 38 -15.47 -2.10 0.53
CA VAL A 38 -16.71 -2.83 0.31
C VAL A 38 -16.36 -4.26 -0.05
N ASN A 39 -16.77 -5.22 0.77
CA ASN A 39 -16.77 -6.62 0.40
C ASN A 39 -18.05 -6.94 -0.38
N TYR A 40 -17.92 -7.59 -1.53
CA TYR A 40 -19.02 -7.96 -2.41
C TYR A 40 -18.82 -9.38 -2.94
N SER A 41 -19.89 -10.17 -3.01
CA SER A 41 -19.91 -11.39 -3.82
C SER A 41 -19.86 -11.00 -5.30
N GLU A 42 -19.49 -11.91 -6.23
CA GLU A 42 -19.30 -11.63 -7.67
C GLU A 42 -20.49 -10.96 -8.42
N ASP A 43 -21.54 -10.56 -7.72
CA ASP A 43 -22.63 -9.72 -8.21
C ASP A 43 -22.11 -8.36 -8.74
N PRO A 44 -22.11 -8.15 -10.07
CA PRO A 44 -21.66 -6.89 -10.66
C PRO A 44 -22.61 -5.71 -10.33
N GLY A 45 -23.81 -5.99 -9.80
CA GLY A 45 -24.81 -4.99 -9.43
C GLY A 45 -24.41 -4.12 -8.26
N VAL A 46 -23.57 -4.59 -7.34
CA VAL A 46 -23.17 -3.84 -6.13
C VAL A 46 -22.49 -2.52 -6.49
N MET A 47 -21.61 -2.51 -7.50
CA MET A 47 -20.92 -1.29 -7.92
C MET A 47 -21.84 -0.30 -8.62
N ALA A 48 -22.79 -0.79 -9.42
CA ALA A 48 -23.80 0.05 -10.05
C ALA A 48 -24.74 0.65 -8.99
N TYR A 49 -25.09 -0.13 -7.97
CA TYR A 49 -25.89 0.29 -6.84
C TYR A 49 -25.18 1.38 -6.04
N LEU A 50 -23.93 1.20 -5.63
CA LEU A 50 -23.18 2.23 -4.90
C LEU A 50 -23.07 3.55 -5.69
N ARG A 51 -22.87 3.46 -7.01
CA ARG A 51 -22.84 4.64 -7.90
C ARG A 51 -24.17 5.40 -7.92
N SER A 52 -25.32 4.72 -7.81
CA SER A 52 -26.63 5.38 -7.79
C SER A 52 -26.87 6.19 -6.51
N TYR A 53 -26.12 5.90 -5.43
CA TYR A 53 -26.11 6.66 -4.18
C TYR A 53 -24.98 7.69 -4.09
N GLY A 54 -24.30 7.97 -5.20
CA GLY A 54 -23.24 8.99 -5.27
C GLY A 54 -21.87 8.53 -4.80
N CYS A 55 -21.63 7.22 -4.70
CA CYS A 55 -20.27 6.69 -4.50
C CYS A 55 -19.48 6.61 -5.81
N ALA A 56 -18.17 6.81 -5.73
CA ALA A 56 -17.22 6.54 -6.80
C ALA A 56 -16.41 5.29 -6.48
N VAL A 57 -16.25 4.39 -7.45
CA VAL A 57 -15.37 3.23 -7.31
C VAL A 57 -13.94 3.69 -7.64
N VAL A 58 -13.07 3.69 -6.64
CA VAL A 58 -11.67 4.11 -6.77
C VAL A 58 -10.83 2.97 -7.31
N ARG A 59 -10.91 1.81 -6.67
CA ARG A 59 -10.14 0.61 -7.05
C ARG A 59 -10.99 -0.64 -6.83
N ASP A 60 -10.98 -1.50 -7.83
CA ASP A 60 -11.71 -2.77 -7.80
C ASP A 60 -10.72 -3.95 -7.78
N PHE A 61 -10.72 -4.69 -6.68
CA PHE A 61 -9.92 -5.88 -6.44
C PHE A 61 -10.77 -7.14 -6.61
N ARG A 62 -11.19 -7.41 -7.86
CA ARG A 62 -12.13 -8.49 -8.20
C ARG A 62 -11.75 -9.86 -7.65
N SER A 63 -10.46 -10.21 -7.67
CA SER A 63 -9.96 -11.49 -7.15
C SER A 63 -10.22 -11.71 -5.67
N PHE A 64 -10.48 -10.64 -4.91
CA PHE A 64 -10.80 -10.71 -3.48
C PHE A 64 -12.27 -10.37 -3.19
N GLY A 65 -13.05 -9.97 -4.20
CA GLY A 65 -14.39 -9.43 -3.99
C GLY A 65 -14.37 -8.16 -3.14
N ILE A 66 -13.33 -7.33 -3.25
CA ILE A 66 -13.20 -6.09 -2.46
C ILE A 66 -13.06 -4.90 -3.40
N ALA A 67 -13.76 -3.81 -3.10
CA ALA A 67 -13.56 -2.52 -3.77
C ALA A 67 -13.27 -1.41 -2.76
N LEU A 68 -12.31 -0.55 -3.11
CA LEU A 68 -12.12 0.75 -2.49
C LEU A 68 -13.05 1.74 -3.17
N VAL A 69 -13.90 2.39 -2.38
CA VAL A 69 -14.88 3.36 -2.87
C VAL A 69 -14.76 4.67 -2.09
N GLU A 70 -15.04 5.77 -2.76
CA GLU A 70 -15.31 7.07 -2.13
C GLU A 70 -16.83 7.23 -2.03
N CYS A 71 -17.37 7.35 -0.82
CA CYS A 71 -18.82 7.44 -0.59
C CYS A 71 -19.15 8.61 0.35
N PRO A 72 -20.33 9.24 0.19
CA PRO A 72 -20.87 10.13 1.21
C PRO A 72 -21.00 9.38 2.56
N GLU A 73 -20.61 10.02 3.66
CA GLU A 73 -20.61 9.38 4.98
C GLU A 73 -22.00 8.83 5.38
N ALA A 74 -23.08 9.50 4.97
CA ALA A 74 -24.44 9.03 5.20
C ALA A 74 -24.71 7.66 4.55
N VAL A 75 -24.22 7.46 3.32
CA VAL A 75 -24.31 6.17 2.61
C VAL A 75 -23.44 5.14 3.32
N ALA A 76 -22.20 5.51 3.64
CA ALA A 76 -21.28 4.60 4.33
C ALA A 76 -21.85 4.09 5.67
N ARG A 77 -22.48 4.97 6.46
CA ARG A 77 -23.16 4.59 7.71
C ARG A 77 -24.38 3.72 7.47
N ALA A 78 -25.22 4.06 6.49
CA ALA A 78 -26.44 3.30 6.17
C ALA A 78 -26.12 1.85 5.76
N TYR A 79 -25.07 1.66 4.95
CA TYR A 79 -24.65 0.34 4.46
C TYR A 79 -23.52 -0.30 5.29
N ARG A 80 -23.11 0.34 6.40
CA ARG A 80 -22.03 -0.13 7.29
C ARG A 80 -20.73 -0.45 6.53
N LEU A 81 -20.38 0.42 5.60
CA LEU A 81 -19.13 0.28 4.84
C LEU A 81 -17.94 0.42 5.79
N THR A 82 -16.90 -0.39 5.57
CA THR A 82 -15.70 -0.39 6.42
C THR A 82 -14.83 0.80 6.04
N PRO A 83 -14.50 1.74 6.95
CA PRO A 83 -13.57 2.81 6.64
C PRO A 83 -12.23 2.24 6.16
N ASN A 84 -11.63 2.87 5.15
CA ASN A 84 -10.26 2.55 4.78
C ASN A 84 -9.33 2.89 5.97
N PHE A 85 -8.31 2.08 6.20
CA PHE A 85 -7.42 2.21 7.35
C PHE A 85 -5.96 2.07 6.93
N GLU A 86 -5.09 2.71 7.70
CA GLU A 86 -3.65 2.58 7.54
C GLU A 86 -3.11 1.61 8.59
N VAL A 87 -2.24 0.70 8.16
CA VAL A 87 -1.49 -0.17 9.06
C VAL A 87 -0.13 0.47 9.28
N ALA A 88 0.13 0.94 10.49
CA ALA A 88 1.44 1.43 10.87
C ALA A 88 2.32 0.27 11.34
N VAL A 89 3.48 0.11 10.70
CA VAL A 89 4.51 -0.80 11.19
C VAL A 89 5.29 -0.07 12.29
N ALA A 90 5.00 -0.40 13.54
CA ALA A 90 5.77 0.10 14.68
C ALA A 90 6.96 -0.82 14.90
N VAL A 91 8.13 -0.44 14.40
CA VAL A 91 9.36 -1.07 14.86
C VAL A 91 10.04 -0.11 15.80
N GLY A 92 10.22 -0.54 17.05
CA GLY A 92 11.16 0.14 17.96
C GLY A 92 12.52 0.22 17.29
N GLU A 93 13.35 1.20 17.67
CA GLU A 93 14.69 1.43 17.11
C GLU A 93 15.35 0.10 16.72
N LEU A 94 15.39 -0.17 15.42
CA LEU A 94 15.94 -1.40 14.90
C LEU A 94 17.45 -1.29 15.04
N ARG A 95 17.96 -1.63 16.22
CA ARG A 95 19.39 -1.84 16.38
C ARG A 95 19.72 -3.06 15.56
N VAL A 96 20.45 -2.84 14.47
CA VAL A 96 21.17 -3.89 13.78
C VAL A 96 22.09 -4.57 14.79
N LEU A 97 21.62 -5.68 15.38
CA LEU A 97 22.41 -6.58 16.22
C LEU A 97 23.10 -7.64 15.35
N GLY A 98 23.42 -7.29 14.11
CA GLY A 98 24.32 -8.03 13.22
C GLY A 98 25.68 -7.34 13.19
N PRO A 99 26.79 -8.07 13.02
CA PRO A 99 28.12 -7.50 13.16
C PRO A 99 28.38 -6.42 12.11
N ALA A 100 28.35 -5.15 12.51
CA ALA A 100 28.89 -4.03 11.72
C ALA A 100 30.43 -4.17 11.49
N LYS A 101 31.06 -5.11 12.21
CA LYS A 101 32.43 -5.60 12.04
C LYS A 101 32.45 -7.08 12.38
N PRO A 102 33.20 -7.93 11.65
CA PRO A 102 33.51 -9.28 12.12
C PRO A 102 33.97 -9.19 13.57
N LEU A 103 33.25 -9.83 14.49
CA LEU A 103 33.78 -10.00 15.84
C LEU A 103 34.99 -10.90 15.65
N ALA A 104 36.19 -10.33 15.75
CA ALA A 104 37.41 -11.11 15.92
C ALA A 104 37.26 -11.84 17.25
N GLN A 105 36.65 -13.03 17.24
CA GLN A 105 36.60 -13.89 18.41
C GLN A 105 37.99 -14.54 18.51
N PRO A 106 38.70 -14.36 19.63
CA PRO A 106 39.97 -15.03 19.83
C PRO A 106 39.69 -16.52 20.05
N GLY A 107 40.16 -17.35 19.12
CA GLY A 107 40.49 -18.74 19.40
C GLY A 107 39.44 -19.81 19.15
N HIS A 108 38.31 -19.53 18.50
CA HIS A 108 37.42 -20.57 17.99
C HIS A 108 37.35 -20.49 16.47
N GLY A 109 37.86 -21.51 15.79
CA GLY A 109 38.00 -21.61 14.33
C GLY A 109 36.69 -21.75 13.55
N TYR A 110 35.67 -20.99 13.92
CA TYR A 110 34.45 -20.87 13.12
C TYR A 110 34.73 -19.91 11.96
N THR A 111 34.80 -20.43 10.74
CA THR A 111 34.89 -19.64 9.51
C THR A 111 33.56 -19.02 9.09
N THR A 112 32.47 -19.33 9.82
CA THR A 112 31.09 -18.99 9.48
C THR A 112 30.38 -18.28 10.64
N THR A 113 29.69 -17.19 10.33
CA THR A 113 28.79 -16.47 11.25
C THR A 113 27.37 -16.96 11.02
N TRP A 114 26.70 -17.38 12.09
CA TRP A 114 25.46 -18.14 12.01
C TRP A 114 24.39 -17.60 12.97
N SER A 115 23.14 -17.49 12.49
CA SER A 115 21.99 -17.15 13.33
C SER A 115 21.46 -18.38 14.08
N TRP A 116 21.40 -18.30 15.42
CA TRP A 116 20.83 -19.37 16.25
C TRP A 116 19.40 -19.78 15.84
N ALA A 117 18.64 -18.84 15.25
CA ALA A 117 17.27 -19.06 14.83
C ALA A 117 17.16 -20.11 13.72
N VAL A 118 18.17 -20.21 12.82
CA VAL A 118 18.22 -21.19 11.73
C VAL A 118 18.18 -22.61 12.29
N SER A 119 19.04 -22.89 13.27
CA SER A 119 19.06 -24.19 13.96
C SER A 119 17.82 -24.41 14.82
N ARG A 120 17.27 -23.34 15.42
CA ARG A 120 16.07 -23.46 16.26
C ARG A 120 14.85 -23.97 15.50
N VAL A 121 14.70 -23.57 14.23
CA VAL A 121 13.61 -24.00 13.36
C VAL A 121 13.96 -25.25 12.54
N GLY A 122 15.16 -25.80 12.71
CA GLY A 122 15.62 -26.99 11.98
C GLY A 122 15.82 -26.75 10.49
N ALA A 123 15.96 -25.49 10.06
CA ALA A 123 16.32 -25.16 8.68
C ALA A 123 17.66 -25.79 8.33
N ASP A 124 18.54 -25.89 9.33
CA ASP A 124 19.86 -26.48 9.18
C ASP A 124 19.87 -27.98 8.87
N LEU A 125 18.83 -28.66 9.34
CA LEU A 125 18.62 -30.06 9.03
C LEU A 125 17.99 -30.23 7.63
N ALA A 126 17.10 -29.32 7.23
CA ALA A 126 16.39 -29.38 5.96
C ALA A 126 17.34 -29.30 4.76
N TRP A 127 18.23 -28.31 4.70
CA TRP A 127 19.21 -28.21 3.63
C TRP A 127 20.36 -29.24 3.74
N GLY A 128 20.87 -29.54 4.95
CA GLY A 128 22.04 -30.40 5.14
C GLY A 128 21.74 -31.90 5.01
N TYR A 129 20.61 -32.36 5.54
CA TYR A 129 20.23 -33.77 5.49
C TYR A 129 19.21 -34.09 4.40
N LEU A 130 18.28 -33.17 4.11
CA LEU A 130 17.22 -33.42 3.12
C LEU A 130 17.53 -32.80 1.75
N GLY A 131 18.61 -32.01 1.63
CA GLY A 131 18.95 -31.30 0.39
C GLY A 131 17.90 -30.27 -0.02
N ARG A 132 17.13 -29.71 0.94
CA ARG A 132 16.06 -28.75 0.71
C ARG A 132 16.46 -27.37 1.24
N SER A 133 17.11 -26.56 0.40
CA SER A 133 17.48 -25.17 0.69
C SER A 133 16.45 -24.14 0.27
N GLY A 134 15.42 -24.53 -0.49
CA GLY A 134 14.46 -23.62 -1.10
C GLY A 134 14.85 -23.13 -2.51
N GLU A 135 15.90 -23.71 -3.11
CA GLU A 135 16.29 -23.43 -4.48
C GLU A 135 15.10 -23.55 -5.46
N GLY A 136 14.97 -22.56 -6.35
CA GLY A 136 13.90 -22.48 -7.34
C GLY A 136 12.56 -21.99 -6.80
N LEU A 137 12.45 -21.69 -5.50
CA LEU A 137 11.25 -21.07 -4.92
C LEU A 137 11.37 -19.54 -4.94
N VAL A 138 10.23 -18.90 -5.16
CA VAL A 138 10.08 -17.44 -5.05
C VAL A 138 9.11 -17.17 -3.91
N VAL A 139 9.50 -16.29 -2.99
CA VAL A 139 8.66 -15.87 -1.86
C VAL A 139 8.42 -14.37 -1.99
N ALA A 140 7.15 -13.98 -2.01
CA ALA A 140 6.77 -12.57 -1.98
C ALA A 140 6.69 -12.07 -0.53
N VAL A 141 7.38 -10.97 -0.24
CA VAL A 141 7.36 -10.29 1.07
C VAL A 141 6.62 -8.97 0.91
N LEU A 142 5.51 -8.81 1.62
CA LEU A 142 4.72 -7.57 1.65
C LEU A 142 5.08 -6.80 2.91
N ASP A 143 5.89 -5.75 2.77
CA ASP A 143 6.46 -5.01 3.89
C ASP A 143 6.81 -3.56 3.47
N THR A 144 7.59 -2.82 4.27
CA THR A 144 8.02 -1.43 4.02
C THR A 144 8.99 -1.26 2.85
N GLY A 145 9.41 -2.39 2.29
CA GLY A 145 10.25 -2.52 1.11
C GLY A 145 11.49 -3.38 1.36
N VAL A 146 12.48 -3.29 0.48
CA VAL A 146 13.74 -4.01 0.62
C VAL A 146 14.89 -3.18 0.05
N ASP A 147 16.04 -3.17 0.74
CA ASP A 147 17.30 -2.72 0.17
C ASP A 147 18.00 -3.90 -0.52
N PRO A 148 17.96 -3.99 -1.87
CA PRO A 148 18.58 -5.09 -2.60
C PRO A 148 20.11 -5.02 -2.58
N THR A 149 20.69 -3.89 -2.19
CA THR A 149 22.15 -3.69 -2.13
C THR A 149 22.73 -4.05 -0.76
N HIS A 150 21.88 -4.41 0.20
CA HIS A 150 22.32 -4.83 1.52
C HIS A 150 23.22 -6.08 1.41
N PRO A 151 24.41 -6.14 2.05
CA PRO A 151 25.38 -7.22 1.83
C PRO A 151 24.86 -8.65 2.09
N LEU A 152 23.82 -8.81 2.92
CA LEU A 152 23.19 -10.11 3.17
C LEU A 152 22.08 -10.49 2.16
N LEU A 153 21.63 -9.55 1.34
CA LEU A 153 20.52 -9.70 0.39
C LEU A 153 20.94 -9.48 -1.07
N ASP A 154 22.18 -9.04 -1.30
CA ASP A 154 22.72 -8.79 -2.64
C ASP A 154 22.57 -10.04 -3.53
N GLY A 155 22.07 -9.81 -4.74
CA GLY A 155 21.79 -10.88 -5.71
C GLY A 155 20.60 -11.78 -5.40
N LYS A 156 19.82 -11.54 -4.33
CA LYS A 156 18.71 -12.42 -3.93
C LYS A 156 17.31 -11.93 -4.30
N LEU A 157 17.17 -10.65 -4.62
CA LEU A 157 15.92 -10.12 -5.13
C LEU A 157 15.72 -10.60 -6.57
N LEU A 158 14.59 -11.27 -6.83
CA LEU A 158 14.21 -11.74 -8.16
C LEU A 158 14.18 -10.59 -9.17
N THR A 159 14.63 -10.85 -10.39
CA THR A 159 14.40 -9.97 -11.54
C THR A 159 14.41 -10.80 -12.81
N VAL A 160 13.57 -10.44 -13.78
CA VAL A 160 13.61 -11.01 -15.14
C VAL A 160 14.63 -10.29 -16.03
N ASP A 161 15.13 -9.13 -15.60
CA ASP A 161 16.17 -8.35 -16.28
C ASP A 161 17.18 -7.81 -15.25
N PRO A 162 18.34 -8.46 -15.07
CA PRO A 162 19.38 -7.99 -14.15
C PRO A 162 19.99 -6.63 -14.49
N GLY A 163 19.81 -6.15 -15.73
CA GLY A 163 20.28 -4.82 -16.15
C GLY A 163 19.31 -3.69 -15.81
N ASP A 164 18.06 -4.00 -15.45
CA ASP A 164 17.05 -3.01 -15.10
C ASP A 164 17.04 -2.76 -13.57
N PRO A 165 17.39 -1.54 -13.11
CA PRO A 165 17.39 -1.21 -11.68
C PRO A 165 16.00 -1.22 -11.03
N LYS A 166 14.92 -1.42 -11.80
CA LYS A 166 13.55 -1.57 -11.29
C LYS A 166 13.22 -2.99 -10.85
N TYR A 167 14.10 -3.97 -11.10
CA TYR A 167 13.88 -5.39 -10.77
C TYR A 167 12.52 -5.91 -11.29
N PRO A 168 12.27 -5.82 -12.61
CA PRO A 168 11.00 -6.25 -13.19
C PRO A 168 10.71 -7.72 -12.81
N GLY A 169 9.47 -7.98 -12.40
CA GLY A 169 9.02 -9.31 -11.97
C GLY A 169 9.32 -9.68 -10.52
N GLY A 170 10.22 -8.97 -9.82
CA GLY A 170 10.49 -9.22 -8.39
C GLY A 170 10.20 -8.03 -7.46
N TRP A 171 9.95 -6.84 -8.00
CA TRP A 171 9.61 -5.66 -7.20
C TRP A 171 8.35 -4.95 -7.69
N ILE A 172 7.55 -4.47 -6.74
CA ILE A 172 6.43 -3.56 -6.99
C ILE A 172 6.11 -2.79 -5.70
N GLU A 173 5.82 -1.50 -5.84
CA GLU A 173 5.32 -0.63 -4.78
C GLU A 173 3.89 -0.23 -5.09
N PHE A 174 3.03 -0.10 -4.08
CA PHE A 174 1.65 0.35 -4.22
C PHE A 174 1.39 1.60 -3.39
N ASP A 175 0.61 2.53 -3.92
CA ASP A 175 0.12 3.68 -3.14
C ASP A 175 -0.99 3.27 -2.16
N ARG A 176 -1.46 4.21 -1.34
CA ARG A 176 -2.52 3.96 -0.34
C ARG A 176 -3.85 3.51 -0.95
N ARG A 177 -4.04 3.65 -2.26
CA ARG A 177 -5.23 3.26 -3.01
C ARG A 177 -5.03 1.96 -3.79
N GLY A 178 -3.87 1.31 -3.64
CA GLY A 178 -3.52 0.06 -4.29
C GLY A 178 -3.18 0.21 -5.77
N PHE A 179 -2.78 1.40 -6.22
CA PHE A 179 -2.24 1.59 -7.56
C PHE A 179 -0.72 1.36 -7.55
N PRO A 180 -0.19 0.68 -8.58
CA PRO A 180 1.24 0.47 -8.69
C PRO A 180 1.96 1.81 -8.89
N VAL A 181 3.07 1.98 -8.17
CA VAL A 181 3.96 3.13 -8.29
C VAL A 181 5.25 2.67 -8.98
N CYS A 182 5.68 3.41 -9.99
CA CYS A 182 6.93 3.12 -10.68
C CYS A 182 8.14 3.56 -9.84
N THR A 183 8.70 2.64 -9.06
CA THR A 183 9.89 2.86 -8.22
C THR A 183 10.95 1.80 -8.48
N THR A 184 12.19 2.08 -8.08
CA THR A 184 13.21 1.04 -7.87
C THR A 184 13.03 0.44 -6.48
N PRO A 185 13.51 -0.80 -6.22
CA PRO A 185 13.46 -1.37 -4.89
C PRO A 185 14.11 -0.44 -3.88
N ARG A 186 13.40 -0.21 -2.78
CA ARG A 186 13.83 0.62 -1.67
C ARG A 186 13.07 0.17 -0.44
N ASP A 187 13.69 0.34 0.71
CA ASP A 187 13.01 0.19 1.99
C ASP A 187 12.87 1.56 2.64
N THR A 188 11.64 1.99 2.85
CA THR A 188 11.35 3.32 3.42
C THR A 188 11.46 3.35 4.95
N HIS A 189 11.65 2.20 5.59
CA HIS A 189 11.73 2.07 7.04
C HIS A 189 12.91 1.21 7.51
N GLY A 190 13.21 0.11 6.84
CA GLY A 190 14.19 -0.90 7.26
C GLY A 190 13.57 -2.20 7.80
N HIS A 191 12.25 -2.22 8.07
CA HIS A 191 11.57 -3.41 8.57
C HIS A 191 11.57 -4.53 7.53
N GLY A 192 11.20 -4.21 6.29
CA GLY A 192 11.12 -5.20 5.23
C GLY A 192 12.49 -5.77 4.83
N THR A 193 13.56 -4.97 4.88
CA THR A 193 14.94 -5.46 4.70
C THR A 193 15.31 -6.45 5.79
N TRP A 194 14.94 -6.17 7.05
CA TRP A 194 15.16 -7.09 8.16
C TRP A 194 14.37 -8.39 8.01
N VAL A 195 13.06 -8.29 7.72
CA VAL A 195 12.20 -9.45 7.50
C VAL A 195 12.73 -10.31 6.35
N SER A 196 13.15 -9.67 5.25
CA SER A 196 13.75 -10.35 4.11
C SER A 196 15.06 -11.07 4.49
N SER A 197 15.87 -10.49 5.39
CA SER A 197 17.10 -11.12 5.87
C SER A 197 16.87 -12.37 6.72
N ILE A 198 15.73 -12.47 7.42
CA ILE A 198 15.35 -13.70 8.14
C ILE A 198 15.04 -14.82 7.14
N LEU A 199 14.49 -14.47 5.97
CA LEU A 199 14.18 -15.45 4.94
C LEU A 199 15.46 -15.90 4.22
N VAL A 200 16.18 -14.97 3.59
CA VAL A 200 17.27 -15.29 2.65
C VAL A 200 18.63 -14.74 3.06
N GLY A 201 18.80 -14.14 4.24
CA GLY A 201 20.02 -13.40 4.58
C GLY A 201 21.29 -14.26 4.63
N GLY A 202 22.37 -13.80 4.00
CA GLY A 202 23.69 -14.45 4.06
C GLY A 202 24.32 -14.69 2.71
N ASP A 203 25.45 -15.37 2.68
CA ASP A 203 26.19 -15.75 1.47
C ASP A 203 26.33 -17.28 1.33
N THR A 204 25.59 -18.04 2.14
CA THR A 204 25.65 -19.52 2.25
C THR A 204 27.02 -20.10 2.64
N SER A 205 27.99 -19.25 2.96
CA SER A 205 29.34 -19.62 3.33
C SER A 205 29.74 -18.91 4.62
N SER A 206 30.24 -17.68 4.56
CA SER A 206 30.71 -16.90 5.70
C SER A 206 29.59 -16.39 6.60
N TYR A 207 28.38 -16.21 6.08
CA TYR A 207 27.22 -15.65 6.77
C TYR A 207 25.96 -16.46 6.45
N ILE A 208 25.33 -17.01 7.48
CA ILE A 208 24.10 -17.81 7.36
C ILE A 208 23.08 -17.28 8.37
N PHE A 209 22.14 -16.47 7.89
CA PHE A 209 21.09 -15.86 8.71
C PHE A 209 19.68 -16.27 8.25
N GLY A 210 19.52 -16.51 6.95
CA GLY A 210 18.29 -16.91 6.30
C GLY A 210 17.88 -18.34 6.63
N VAL A 211 16.58 -18.57 6.71
CA VAL A 211 15.97 -19.91 6.77
C VAL A 211 16.13 -20.64 5.43
N VAL A 212 16.10 -19.91 4.32
CA VAL A 212 16.30 -20.38 2.94
C VAL A 212 17.35 -19.47 2.27
N PRO A 213 18.62 -19.57 2.69
CA PRO A 213 19.68 -18.64 2.28
C PRO A 213 20.18 -18.87 0.84
#